data_AF-A0A528B4J3-F1
#
_entry.id   AF-A0A528B4J3-F1
#
_cell.length_a   1.000
_cell.length_b   1.000
_cell.length_c   1.000
_cell.angle_alpha   90.00
_cell.angle_beta   90.00
_cell.angle_gamma   90.00
#
_symmetry.space_group_name_H-M   'P 1'
#
loop_
_entity.id
_entity.type
_entity.pdbx_description
1 polymer ?
#
loop_
_entity_poly.entity_id
_entity_poly.type
_entity_poly.pdbx_seq_one_letter_code
_entity_poly.pdbx_strand_id
1 'polypeptide(L)'
;EMFLAALSQRTTKLRMGLGVVVLPLHHPFNVAERVATLDVLSSGRVEFGSGRGTTPYIVEGFGLDPQKSRAAGNESLQAVLRMFEEDPFTGFAGEHFELPARHVIPKPVQLPHPPLWVAATNLETYEHAARQGVGVIGVTRNSHSETRKAIETYRSISR
;
A
#
# COMPACT_ATOMS: atom_id res chain seq x y z
N GLU A 1 9.76 7.23 -2.51
CA GLU A 1 8.89 8.33 -3.03
C GLU A 1 9.66 9.46 -3.71
N MET A 2 10.83 9.88 -3.20
CA MET A 2 11.60 11.03 -3.75
C MET A 2 11.79 11.03 -5.28
N PHE A 3 12.12 9.87 -5.86
CA PHE A 3 12.27 9.74 -7.31
C PHE A 3 10.96 10.03 -8.07
N LEU A 4 9.84 9.52 -7.57
CA LEU A 4 8.52 9.75 -8.16
C LEU A 4 8.09 11.22 -8.01
N ALA A 5 8.45 11.87 -6.90
CA ALA A 5 8.21 13.30 -6.72
C ALA A 5 9.00 14.14 -7.75
N ALA A 6 10.26 13.80 -8.01
CA ALA A 6 11.03 14.46 -9.07
C ALA A 6 10.43 14.18 -10.47
N LEU A 7 9.98 12.96 -10.71
CA LEU A 7 9.36 12.57 -11.99
C LEU A 7 7.98 13.21 -12.20
N SER A 8 7.22 13.45 -11.14
CA SER A 8 5.89 14.07 -11.24
C SER A 8 5.96 15.49 -11.76
N GLN A 9 7.05 16.22 -11.48
CA GLN A 9 7.27 17.57 -12.00
C GLN A 9 7.73 17.59 -13.46
N ARG A 10 8.20 16.47 -14.00
CA ARG A 10 8.71 16.36 -15.40
C ARG A 10 7.72 15.71 -16.36
N THR A 11 6.56 15.32 -15.87
CA THR A 11 5.55 14.59 -16.64
C THR A 11 4.16 15.10 -16.29
N THR A 12 3.26 15.16 -17.27
CA THR A 12 1.88 15.61 -17.06
C THR A 12 0.85 14.49 -17.12
N LYS A 13 1.22 13.33 -17.71
CA LYS A 13 0.30 12.21 -17.94
C LYS A 13 0.69 10.90 -17.24
N LEU A 14 1.97 10.71 -16.93
CA LEU A 14 2.48 9.44 -16.41
C LEU A 14 1.95 9.18 -14.99
N ARG A 15 1.45 7.96 -14.72
CA ARG A 15 1.00 7.56 -13.38
C ARG A 15 2.16 7.00 -12.55
N MET A 16 2.18 7.32 -11.26
CA MET A 16 3.28 7.05 -10.33
C MET A 16 2.96 5.85 -9.46
N GLY A 17 3.44 4.68 -9.91
CA GLY A 17 3.35 3.42 -9.18
C GLY A 17 4.34 3.31 -8.02
N LEU A 18 3.83 3.27 -6.79
CA LEU A 18 4.60 2.78 -5.65
C LEU A 18 4.60 1.25 -5.70
N GLY A 19 5.67 0.62 -6.20
CA GLY A 19 5.78 -0.84 -6.29
C GLY A 19 6.89 -1.41 -5.41
N VAL A 20 6.85 -1.34 -4.08
CA VAL A 20 5.74 -1.00 -3.17
C VAL A 20 6.26 -0.22 -1.97
N VAL A 21 5.37 0.41 -1.20
CA VAL A 21 5.69 0.82 0.17
C VAL A 21 5.68 -0.42 1.06
N VAL A 22 6.82 -0.72 1.70
CA VAL A 22 6.93 -1.82 2.67
C VAL A 22 6.44 -1.31 4.02
N LEU A 23 5.13 -1.41 4.24
CA LEU A 23 4.44 -0.73 5.35
C LEU A 23 5.03 -1.00 6.74
N PRO A 24 5.41 -2.23 7.11
CA PRO A 24 5.96 -2.49 8.45
C PRO A 24 7.22 -1.69 8.78
N LEU A 25 7.99 -1.24 7.77
CA LEU A 25 9.24 -0.50 7.96
C LEU A 25 9.03 1.02 8.16
N HIS A 26 7.78 1.48 8.13
CA HIS A 26 7.47 2.90 8.14
C HIS A 26 6.38 3.21 9.15
N HIS A 27 6.54 4.35 9.83
CA HIS A 27 5.49 4.87 10.70
C HIS A 27 4.25 5.26 9.85
N PRO A 28 3.02 4.84 10.20
CA PRO A 28 1.82 5.07 9.39
C PRO A 28 1.56 6.55 9.03
N PHE A 29 1.73 7.48 9.98
CA PHE A 29 1.66 8.92 9.68
C PHE A 29 2.60 9.35 8.54
N ASN A 30 3.85 8.89 8.55
CA ASN A 30 4.81 9.25 7.51
C ASN A 30 4.39 8.69 6.14
N VAL A 31 3.82 7.49 6.11
CA VAL A 31 3.31 6.91 4.86
C VAL A 31 2.15 7.73 4.32
N ALA A 32 1.15 8.03 5.17
CA ALA A 32 0.00 8.82 4.77
C ALA A 32 0.42 10.20 4.23
N GLU A 33 1.23 10.94 4.97
CA GLU A 33 1.67 12.28 4.57
C GLU A 33 2.48 12.24 3.26
N ARG A 34 3.40 11.29 3.08
CA ARG A 34 4.24 11.21 1.87
C ARG A 34 3.44 10.80 0.63
N VAL A 35 2.54 9.83 0.77
CA VAL A 35 1.69 9.37 -0.33
C VAL A 35 0.71 10.47 -0.75
N ALA A 36 0.04 11.12 0.22
CA ALA A 36 -0.85 12.23 -0.06
C ALA A 36 -0.11 13.43 -0.65
N THR A 37 1.08 13.74 -0.15
CA THR A 37 1.92 14.80 -0.72
C THR A 37 2.29 14.51 -2.18
N LEU A 38 2.71 13.27 -2.49
CA LEU A 38 3.01 12.88 -3.86
C LEU A 38 1.75 12.96 -4.75
N ASP A 39 0.59 12.60 -4.21
CA ASP A 39 -0.69 12.69 -4.91
C ASP A 39 -1.04 14.14 -5.28
N VAL A 40 -0.92 15.06 -4.32
CA VAL A 40 -1.09 16.50 -4.54
C VAL A 40 -0.09 17.02 -5.56
N LEU A 41 1.21 16.75 -5.38
CA LEU A 41 2.27 17.19 -6.27
C LEU A 41 2.12 16.67 -7.70
N SER A 42 1.47 15.52 -7.87
CA SER A 42 1.25 14.89 -9.16
C SER A 42 -0.13 15.18 -9.76
N SER A 43 -0.98 15.95 -9.07
CA SER A 43 -2.38 16.19 -9.46
C SER A 43 -3.18 14.90 -9.64
N GLY A 44 -3.07 13.97 -8.69
CA GLY A 44 -3.90 12.77 -8.65
C GLY A 44 -3.40 11.62 -9.52
N ARG A 45 -2.08 11.51 -9.71
CA ARG A 45 -1.48 10.47 -10.57
C ARG A 45 -0.82 9.36 -9.78
N VAL A 46 -0.99 9.30 -8.46
CA VAL A 46 -0.38 8.24 -7.64
C VAL A 46 -1.18 6.95 -7.71
N GLU A 47 -0.46 5.83 -7.75
CA GLU A 47 -0.96 4.48 -7.53
C GLU A 47 -0.30 3.95 -6.26
N PHE A 48 -1.09 3.69 -5.22
CA PHE A 48 -0.57 3.29 -3.92
C PHE A 48 -0.39 1.77 -3.85
N GLY A 49 0.79 1.27 -4.20
CA GLY A 49 1.12 -0.13 -3.96
C GLY A 49 1.70 -0.35 -2.57
N SER A 50 1.10 -1.31 -1.87
CA SER A 50 1.43 -1.72 -0.52
C SER A 50 2.06 -3.12 -0.52
N GLY A 51 2.96 -3.33 0.44
CA GLY A 51 3.58 -4.62 0.68
C GLY A 51 4.01 -4.79 2.12
N ARG A 52 4.23 -6.05 2.49
CA ARG A 52 4.62 -6.46 3.84
C ARG A 52 6.12 -6.77 4.02
N GLY A 53 6.89 -6.79 2.92
CA GLY A 53 8.31 -7.16 2.95
C GLY A 53 8.48 -8.67 3.15
N THR A 54 8.31 -9.44 2.08
CA THR A 54 8.23 -10.92 2.14
C THR A 54 9.58 -11.62 2.34
N THR A 55 10.69 -10.90 2.22
CA THR A 55 12.03 -11.46 2.40
C THR A 55 12.52 -11.12 3.81
N PRO A 56 12.78 -12.12 4.68
CA PRO A 56 13.24 -11.90 6.06
C PRO A 56 14.42 -10.93 6.17
N TYR A 57 15.41 -11.09 5.29
CA TYR A 57 16.59 -10.21 5.20
C TYR A 57 16.25 -8.71 5.12
N ILE A 58 15.14 -8.35 4.47
CA ILE A 58 14.72 -6.94 4.31
C ILE A 58 14.20 -6.38 5.65
N VAL A 59 13.44 -7.17 6.41
CA VAL A 59 12.75 -6.69 7.61
C VAL A 59 13.59 -6.86 8.87
N GLU A 60 14.42 -7.90 8.93
CA GLU A 60 15.35 -8.17 10.03
C GLU A 60 16.39 -7.05 10.19
N GLY A 61 16.85 -6.46 9.09
CA GLY A 61 17.78 -5.31 9.10
C GLY A 61 17.21 -4.06 9.78
N PHE A 62 15.89 -3.98 9.95
CA PHE A 62 15.19 -2.91 10.68
C PHE A 62 14.68 -3.38 12.05
N GLY A 63 15.12 -4.55 12.52
CA GLY A 63 14.75 -5.10 13.83
C GLY A 63 13.33 -5.67 13.89
N LEU A 64 12.66 -5.89 12.75
CA LEU A 64 11.32 -6.44 12.72
C LEU A 64 11.35 -7.97 12.63
N ASP A 65 10.46 -8.60 13.39
CA ASP A 65 10.17 -10.03 13.28
C ASP A 65 9.39 -10.30 11.97
N PRO A 66 9.94 -11.10 11.03
CA PRO A 66 9.24 -11.48 9.81
C PRO A 66 7.86 -12.09 10.04
N GLN A 67 7.65 -12.78 11.17
CA GLN A 67 6.37 -13.41 11.50
C GLN A 67 5.28 -12.37 11.83
N LYS A 68 5.69 -11.23 12.39
CA LYS A 68 4.79 -10.11 12.72
C LYS A 68 4.54 -9.16 11.55
N SER A 69 5.38 -9.21 10.52
CA SER A 69 5.31 -8.30 9.35
C SER A 69 3.94 -8.24 8.67
N ARG A 70 3.21 -9.37 8.60
CA ARG A 70 1.89 -9.42 7.98
C ARG A 70 0.85 -8.67 8.79
N ALA A 71 0.76 -8.92 10.10
CA ALA A 71 -0.18 -8.26 10.99
C ALA A 71 0.12 -6.74 11.07
N ALA A 72 1.38 -6.38 11.27
CA ALA A 72 1.82 -4.97 11.27
C ALA A 72 1.52 -4.27 9.93
N GLY A 73 1.75 -4.94 8.80
CA GLY A 73 1.45 -4.38 7.48
C GLY A 73 -0.04 -4.11 7.28
N ASN A 74 -0.91 -5.01 7.73
CA ASN A 74 -2.36 -4.85 7.64
C ASN A 74 -2.86 -3.71 8.54
N GLU A 75 -2.40 -3.64 9.81
CA GLU A 75 -2.74 -2.54 10.71
C GLU A 75 -2.27 -1.19 10.15
N SER A 76 -1.03 -1.13 9.66
CA SER A 76 -0.49 0.08 9.04
C SER A 76 -1.31 0.50 7.83
N LEU A 77 -1.72 -0.44 6.97
CA LEU A 77 -2.54 -0.13 5.80
C LEU A 77 -3.89 0.45 6.22
N GLN A 78 -4.58 -0.22 7.16
CA GLN A 78 -5.87 0.23 7.67
C GLN A 78 -5.79 1.64 8.27
N ALA A 79 -4.76 1.90 9.08
CA ALA A 79 -4.53 3.23 9.65
C ALA A 79 -4.29 4.29 8.57
N VAL A 80 -3.47 4.00 7.56
CA VAL A 80 -3.19 4.92 6.45
C VAL A 80 -4.43 5.23 5.63
N LEU A 81 -5.25 4.24 5.29
CA LEU A 81 -6.50 4.46 4.55
C LEU A 81 -7.48 5.33 5.34
N ARG A 82 -7.62 5.07 6.66
CA ARG A 82 -8.41 5.93 7.56
C ARG A 82 -7.86 7.36 7.61
N MET A 83 -6.54 7.55 7.58
CA MET A 83 -5.94 8.90 7.52
C MET A 83 -6.22 9.63 6.20
N PHE A 84 -6.44 8.92 5.09
CA PHE A 84 -6.85 9.55 3.84
C PHE A 84 -8.31 10.01 3.88
N GLU A 85 -9.19 9.21 4.47
CA GLU A 85 -10.64 9.43 4.47
C GLU A 85 -11.14 10.33 5.62
N GLU A 86 -10.61 10.15 6.83
CA GLU A 86 -11.05 10.86 8.03
C GLU A 86 -10.36 12.23 8.17
N ASP A 87 -11.13 13.30 8.33
CA ASP A 87 -10.61 14.62 8.70
C ASP A 87 -11.45 15.26 9.82
N PRO A 88 -10.95 15.32 11.07
CA PRO A 88 -9.66 14.79 11.54
C PRO A 88 -9.63 13.26 11.62
N PHE A 89 -8.43 12.67 11.58
CA PHE A 89 -8.24 11.25 11.88
C PHE A 89 -8.51 10.99 13.37
N THR A 90 -9.33 9.98 13.66
CA THR A 90 -9.87 9.72 15.00
C THR A 90 -8.97 8.83 15.88
N GLY A 91 -7.81 8.43 15.38
CA GLY A 91 -6.86 7.57 16.10
C GLY A 91 -7.01 6.08 15.77
N PHE A 92 -6.01 5.30 16.15
CA PHE A 92 -5.95 3.85 15.91
C PHE A 92 -5.18 3.18 17.05
N ALA A 93 -5.79 2.16 17.66
CA ALA A 93 -5.19 1.35 18.71
C ALA A 93 -5.13 -0.10 18.23
N GLY A 94 -3.98 -0.50 17.68
CA GLY A 94 -3.69 -1.86 17.25
C GLY A 94 -2.62 -2.51 18.12
N GLU A 95 -2.27 -3.76 17.78
CA GLU A 95 -1.20 -4.51 18.46
C GLU A 95 0.18 -3.92 18.14
N HIS A 96 0.37 -3.39 16.93
CA HIS A 96 1.65 -2.88 16.46
C HIS A 96 1.76 -1.36 16.47
N PHE A 97 0.63 -0.66 16.38
CA PHE A 97 0.60 0.80 16.35
C PHE A 97 -0.45 1.39 17.27
N GLU A 98 -0.02 2.33 18.10
CA GLU A 98 -0.91 3.22 18.86
C GLU A 98 -0.75 4.64 18.32
N LEU A 99 -1.79 5.15 17.66
CA LEU A 99 -1.77 6.38 16.89
C LEU A 99 -2.83 7.34 17.45
N PRO A 100 -2.45 8.51 17.96
CA PRO A 100 -3.40 9.48 18.51
C PRO A 100 -4.26 10.12 17.42
N ALA A 101 -5.47 10.56 17.81
CA ALA A 101 -6.32 11.38 16.99
C ALA A 101 -5.64 12.73 16.67
N ARG A 102 -5.65 13.13 15.39
CA ARG A 102 -5.03 14.38 14.92
C ARG A 102 -5.43 14.67 13.47
N HIS A 103 -5.18 15.89 13.02
CA HIS A 103 -5.14 16.16 11.58
C HIS A 103 -3.90 15.51 10.96
N VAL A 104 -4.11 14.83 9.83
CA VAL A 104 -3.06 14.29 8.97
C VAL A 104 -3.18 15.00 7.64
N ILE A 105 -2.19 15.83 7.34
CA ILE A 105 -2.16 16.73 6.18
C ILE A 105 -0.86 16.54 5.39
N PRO A 106 -0.88 16.72 4.05
CA PRO A 106 -2.06 17.03 3.24
C PRO A 106 -3.00 15.82 3.06
N LYS A 107 -4.21 16.07 2.57
CA LYS A 107 -5.11 15.02 2.07
C LYS A 107 -4.79 14.69 0.61
N PRO A 108 -4.96 13.43 0.17
CA PRO A 108 -4.86 13.11 -1.25
C PRO A 108 -5.96 13.84 -2.03
N VAL A 109 -5.70 14.12 -3.30
CA VAL A 109 -6.71 14.67 -4.21
C VAL A 109 -7.58 13.56 -4.80
N GLN A 110 -7.08 12.32 -4.84
CA GLN A 110 -7.85 11.13 -5.20
C GLN A 110 -8.68 10.63 -4.01
N LEU A 111 -9.97 10.39 -4.24
CA LEU A 111 -10.92 9.89 -3.24
C LEU A 111 -11.38 8.46 -3.55
N PRO A 112 -11.69 7.63 -2.54
CA PRO A 112 -11.45 7.86 -1.10
C PRO A 112 -9.96 7.90 -0.73
N HIS A 113 -9.12 7.33 -1.60
CA HIS A 113 -7.67 7.34 -1.53
C HIS A 113 -7.09 7.12 -2.94
N PRO A 114 -5.78 7.31 -3.18
CA PRO A 114 -5.14 6.87 -4.42
C PRO A 114 -5.40 5.38 -4.69
N PRO A 115 -5.59 4.92 -5.94
CA PRO A 115 -5.96 3.53 -6.18
C PRO A 115 -4.93 2.57 -5.58
N LEU A 116 -5.45 1.57 -4.88
CA LEU A 116 -4.68 0.70 -3.98
C LEU A 116 -4.29 -0.59 -4.69
N TRP A 117 -3.04 -0.99 -4.51
CA TRP A 117 -2.49 -2.23 -5.02
C TRP A 117 -1.77 -3.01 -3.92
N VAL A 118 -1.83 -4.33 -3.97
CA VAL A 118 -1.12 -5.24 -3.06
C VAL A 118 -0.13 -6.08 -3.86
N ALA A 119 1.12 -6.16 -3.39
CA ALA A 119 2.06 -7.13 -3.91
C ALA A 119 1.63 -8.56 -3.54
N ALA A 120 1.45 -9.41 -4.55
CA ALA A 120 1.01 -10.79 -4.36
C ALA A 120 1.99 -11.77 -5.01
N THR A 121 2.42 -12.76 -4.22
CA THR A 121 3.38 -13.78 -4.68
C THR A 121 2.83 -15.19 -4.66
N ASN A 122 1.63 -15.40 -4.11
CA ASN A 122 0.98 -16.70 -3.97
C ASN A 122 -0.54 -16.56 -4.14
N LEU A 123 -1.23 -17.67 -4.37
CA LEU A 123 -2.67 -17.71 -4.63
C LEU A 123 -3.49 -17.08 -3.49
N GLU A 124 -3.12 -17.37 -2.24
CA GLU A 124 -3.76 -16.81 -1.04
C GLU A 124 -3.78 -15.28 -1.04
N THR A 125 -2.67 -14.64 -1.43
CA THR A 125 -2.61 -13.16 -1.47
C THR A 125 -3.46 -12.60 -2.61
N TYR A 126 -3.59 -13.30 -3.74
CA TYR A 126 -4.52 -12.93 -4.81
C TYR A 126 -5.98 -13.03 -4.34
N GLU A 127 -6.35 -14.10 -3.65
CA GLU A 127 -7.70 -14.24 -3.09
C GLU A 127 -8.01 -13.15 -2.06
N HIS A 128 -7.05 -12.84 -1.19
CA HIS A 128 -7.20 -11.77 -0.20
C HIS A 128 -7.43 -10.42 -0.87
N ALA A 129 -6.62 -10.09 -1.88
CA ALA A 129 -6.78 -8.86 -2.65
C ALA A 129 -8.15 -8.79 -3.34
N ALA A 130 -8.62 -9.90 -3.92
CA ALA A 130 -9.93 -9.99 -4.57
C ALA A 130 -11.08 -9.73 -3.60
N ARG A 131 -11.06 -10.34 -2.40
CA ARG A 131 -12.09 -10.14 -1.36
C ARG A 131 -12.15 -8.69 -0.87
N GLN A 132 -11.05 -7.96 -0.96
CA GLN A 132 -10.97 -6.55 -0.57
C GLN A 132 -11.23 -5.57 -1.73
N GLY A 133 -11.39 -6.07 -2.96
CA GLY A 133 -11.55 -5.23 -4.15
C GLY A 133 -10.31 -4.40 -4.51
N VAL A 134 -9.11 -4.85 -4.13
CA VAL A 134 -7.85 -4.11 -4.34
C VAL A 134 -7.03 -4.70 -5.49
N GLY A 135 -6.32 -3.85 -6.23
CA GLY A 135 -5.48 -4.27 -7.35
C GLY A 135 -4.31 -5.16 -6.92
N VAL A 136 -3.75 -5.93 -7.87
CA VAL A 136 -2.63 -6.83 -7.59
C VAL A 136 -1.39 -6.45 -8.40
N ILE A 137 -0.25 -6.37 -7.71
CA ILE A 137 1.08 -6.34 -8.32
C ILE A 137 1.64 -7.76 -8.28
N GLY A 138 1.58 -8.45 -9.42
CA GLY A 138 2.12 -9.80 -9.58
C GLY A 138 3.64 -9.80 -9.74
N VAL A 139 4.27 -10.95 -9.48
CA VAL A 139 5.70 -11.18 -9.68
C VAL A 139 5.94 -12.08 -10.89
N THR A 140 6.99 -11.80 -11.66
CA THR A 140 7.33 -12.53 -12.89
C THR A 140 8.04 -13.86 -12.67
N ARG A 141 8.26 -14.28 -11.42
CA ARG A 141 8.96 -15.53 -11.08
C ARG A 141 8.08 -16.79 -11.17
N ASN A 142 6.77 -16.64 -11.24
CA ASN A 142 5.84 -17.76 -11.34
C ASN A 142 5.73 -18.22 -12.80
N SER A 143 5.44 -19.50 -13.02
CA SER A 143 5.14 -20.00 -14.35
C SER A 143 3.88 -19.36 -14.93
N HIS A 144 3.71 -19.44 -16.25
CA HIS A 144 2.51 -18.94 -16.94
C HIS A 144 1.23 -19.60 -16.43
N SER A 145 1.26 -20.92 -16.19
CA SER A 145 0.11 -21.67 -15.68
C SER A 145 -0.28 -21.26 -14.26
N GLU A 146 0.69 -21.06 -13.37
CA GLU A 146 0.45 -20.57 -12.01
C GLU A 146 -0.11 -19.15 -12.02
N THR A 147 0.45 -18.27 -12.85
CA THR A 147 -0.01 -16.89 -12.99
C THR A 147 -1.43 -16.82 -13.54
N ARG A 148 -1.74 -17.64 -14.55
CA ARG A 148 -3.10 -17.77 -15.11
C ARG A 148 -4.09 -18.18 -14.02
N LYS A 149 -3.79 -19.23 -13.26
CA LYS A 149 -4.65 -19.72 -12.17
C LYS A 149 -4.91 -18.62 -11.14
N ALA A 150 -3.87 -17.88 -10.73
CA ALA A 150 -4.02 -16.79 -9.78
C ALA A 150 -4.93 -15.66 -10.29
N ILE A 151 -4.81 -15.28 -11.58
CA ILE A 151 -5.67 -14.27 -12.20
C ILE A 151 -7.13 -14.75 -12.30
N GLU A 152 -7.35 -16.00 -12.70
CA GLU A 152 -8.69 -16.59 -12.81
C GLU A 152 -9.38 -16.63 -11.45
N THR A 153 -8.68 -17.06 -10.40
CA THR A 153 -9.19 -17.04 -9.02
C THR A 153 -9.50 -15.62 -8.52
N TYR A 154 -8.63 -14.65 -8.78
CA TYR A 154 -8.90 -13.25 -8.42
C TYR A 154 -10.20 -12.75 -9.08
N ARG A 155 -10.37 -13.03 -10.38
CA ARG A 155 -11.54 -12.60 -11.15
C ARG A 155 -12.83 -13.31 -10.74
N SER A 156 -12.77 -14.56 -10.28
CA SER A 156 -13.97 -15.27 -9.84
C SER A 156 -14.51 -14.75 -8.51
N ILE A 157 -13.64 -14.19 -7.65
CA ILE A 157 -14.02 -13.64 -6.34
C ILE A 157 -14.46 -12.17 -6.46
N SER A 158 -13.84 -11.41 -7.38
CA SER A 158 -14.08 -9.97 -7.53
C SER A 158 -15.31 -9.60 -8.37
N ARG A 159 -16.08 -10.60 -8.85
CA ARG A 159 -17.33 -10.42 -9.59
C ARG A 159 -18.50 -10.36 -8.63
#